data_AF-A0A9P0XE63-F1
#
_entry.id   AF-A0A9P0XE63-F1
#
_cell.length_a   1.000
_cell.length_b   1.000
_cell.length_c   1.000
_cell.angle_alpha   90.00
_cell.angle_beta   90.00
_cell.angle_gamma   90.00
#
_symmetry.space_group_name_H-M   'P 1'
#
loop_
_entity.id
_entity.type
_entity.pdbx_description
1 polymer ?
#
loop_
_entity_poly.entity_id
_entity_poly.type
_entity_poly.pdbx_seq_one_letter_code
_entity_poly.pdbx_strand_id
1 'polypeptide(L)' 'MGVVNIMSHPPYSPDLPPCDSYLFPRTKDTIRGIRFRSPEDAVKAIENAREETPKEEWSHCFYQWFHRMQRCVERDADTT' A
#
# COMPACT_ATOMS: atom_id res chain seq x y z
N MET A 1 15.49 21.56 -7.49
CA MET A 1 14.19 20.90 -7.72
C MET A 1 14.48 19.45 -8.07
N GLY A 2 13.92 18.49 -7.34
CA GLY A 2 14.08 17.07 -7.68
C GLY A 2 13.21 16.73 -8.89
N VAL A 3 13.77 16.02 -9.87
CA VAL A 3 12.97 15.44 -10.95
C VAL A 3 12.14 14.29 -10.39
N VAL A 4 10.82 14.37 -10.57
CA VAL A 4 9.90 13.28 -10.22
C VAL A 4 9.71 12.43 -11.47
N ASN A 5 10.10 11.16 -11.40
CA ASN A 5 9.81 10.19 -12.45
C ASN A 5 8.45 9.54 -12.19
N ILE A 6 7.55 9.61 -13.16
CA ILE A 6 6.26 8.94 -13.13
C ILE A 6 6.45 7.50 -13.59
N MET A 7 6.05 6.53 -12.78
CA MET A 7 6.03 5.13 -13.17
C MET A 7 4.74 4.82 -13.92
N SER A 8 4.84 4.09 -15.02
CA SER A 8 3.70 3.58 -15.78
C SER A 8 2.87 2.63 -14.90
N HIS A 9 1.55 2.80 -14.89
CA HIS A 9 0.62 1.93 -14.16
C HIS A 9 -0.45 1.38 -15.12
N PRO A 10 -0.61 0.05 -15.23
CA PRO A 10 -1.64 -0.53 -16.08
C PRO A 10 -3.05 -0.20 -15.56
N PRO A 11 -4.04 0.00 -16.46
CA PRO A 11 -5.41 0.27 -16.06
C PRO A 11 -6.01 -0.94 -15.32
N TYR A 12 -6.80 -0.66 -14.28
CA TYR A 12 -7.53 -1.67 -13.48
C TYR A 12 -6.67 -2.76 -12.84
N SER A 13 -5.48 -2.42 -12.32
CA SER A 13 -4.61 -3.33 -11.55
C SER A 13 -4.58 -3.01 -10.05
N PRO A 14 -5.67 -3.24 -9.30
CA PRO A 14 -5.77 -2.90 -7.87
C PRO A 14 -4.84 -3.73 -6.97
N ASP A 15 -4.25 -4.80 -7.48
CA ASP A 15 -3.27 -5.65 -6.79
C ASP A 15 -1.86 -5.06 -6.76
N LEU A 16 -1.62 -4.03 -7.58
CA LEU A 16 -0.33 -3.39 -7.74
C LEU A 16 -0.07 -2.24 -6.77
N PRO A 17 -0.98 -1.30 -6.47
CA PRO A 17 -0.66 -0.19 -5.58
C PRO A 17 -0.29 -0.69 -4.17
N PRO A 18 0.82 -0.21 -3.58
CA PRO A 18 1.16 -0.55 -2.20
C PRO A 18 0.09 -0.05 -1.21
N CYS A 19 -0.67 0.99 -1.58
CA CYS A 19 -1.80 1.47 -0.79
C CYS A 19 -2.90 0.42 -0.63
N ASP A 20 -3.34 -0.18 -1.73
CA ASP A 20 -4.44 -1.15 -1.76
C ASP A 20 -4.02 -2.54 -1.30
N SER A 21 -2.79 -2.93 -1.62
CA SER A 21 -2.26 -4.26 -1.30
C SER A 21 -1.71 -4.42 0.11
N TYR A 22 -1.35 -3.31 0.78
CA TYR A 22 -0.65 -3.37 2.07
C TYR A 22 -1.12 -2.32 3.07
N LEU A 23 -1.07 -1.02 2.72
CA LEU A 23 -1.34 0.06 3.68
C LEU A 23 -2.76 -0.02 4.24
N PHE A 24 -3.77 -0.04 3.36
CA PHE A 24 -5.16 -0.06 3.81
C PHE A 24 -5.53 -1.34 4.54
N PRO A 25 -5.16 -2.55 4.08
CA PRO A 25 -5.38 -3.78 4.86
C PRO A 25 -4.79 -3.69 6.26
N ARG A 26 -3.52 -3.31 6.39
CA ARG A 26 -2.82 -3.22 7.68
C ARG A 26 -3.48 -2.21 8.61
N THR A 27 -3.72 -0.99 8.14
CA THR A 27 -4.37 0.05 8.94
C THR A 27 -5.76 -0.39 9.38
N LYS A 28 -6.54 -1.00 8.48
CA LYS A 28 -7.88 -1.53 8.80
C LYS A 28 -7.82 -2.63 9.84
N ASP A 29 -6.83 -3.52 9.78
CA ASP A 29 -6.62 -4.57 10.78
C ASP A 29 -6.27 -3.97 12.16
N THR A 30 -5.41 -2.95 12.20
CA THR A 30 -5.06 -2.25 13.45
C THR A 30 -6.27 -1.60 14.12
N ILE A 31 -7.15 -0.96 13.33
CA ILE A 31 -8.35 -0.29 13.88
C ILE A 31 -9.58 -1.19 13.92
N ARG A 32 -9.43 -2.48 13.61
CA ARG A 32 -10.55 -3.41 13.49
C ARG A 32 -11.28 -3.56 14.81
N GLY A 33 -12.60 -3.40 14.78
CA GLY A 33 -13.46 -3.56 15.95
C GLY A 33 -13.50 -2.34 16.88
N ILE A 34 -12.72 -1.29 16.61
CA ILE A 34 -12.78 -0.04 17.37
C ILE A 34 -14.00 0.76 16.91
N ARG A 35 -14.81 1.22 17.86
CA ARG A 35 -15.87 2.21 17.60
C ARG A 35 -15.38 3.60 17.96
N PHE A 36 -15.22 4.43 16.94
CA PHE A 36 -14.84 5.83 17.10
C PHE A 36 -16.06 6.69 17.43
N ARG A 37 -15.88 7.70 18.30
CA ARG A 37 -16.96 8.62 18.68
C ARG A 37 -17.06 9.78 17.71
N SER A 38 -15.97 10.11 17.01
CA SER A 38 -15.94 11.12 15.96
C SER A 38 -14.97 10.73 14.82
N PRO A 39 -15.05 11.41 13.67
CA PRO A 39 -14.08 11.25 12.59
C PRO A 39 -12.65 11.59 13.03
N GLU A 40 -12.46 12.58 13.90
CA GLU A 40 -11.14 13.00 14.39
C GLU A 40 -10.46 11.89 15.20
N ASP A 41 -11.23 11.16 16.03
CA ASP A 41 -10.72 9.99 16.74
C ASP A 41 -10.24 8.91 15.77
N ALA A 42 -10.97 8.70 14.66
CA ALA A 42 -10.60 7.72 13.64
C ALA A 42 -9.34 8.14 12.88
N VAL A 43 -9.22 9.40 12.49
CA VAL A 43 -8.02 9.95 11.82
C VAL A 43 -6.80 9.80 12.72
N LYS A 44 -6.92 10.17 14.00
CA LYS A 44 -5.81 10.04 14.96
C LYS A 44 -5.38 8.59 15.15
N ALA A 45 -6.32 7.65 15.19
CA ALA A 45 -5.99 6.23 15.28
C ALA A 45 -5.25 5.72 14.03
N ILE A 46 -5.64 6.20 12.84
CA ILE A 46 -4.96 5.88 11.58
C ILE A 46 -3.54 6.46 11.55
N GLU A 47 -3.36 7.71 11.99
CA GLU A 47 -2.05 8.36 12.09
C GLU A 47 -1.12 7.60 13.04
N ASN A 48 -1.60 7.26 14.23
CA ASN A 48 -0.84 6.45 15.19
C ASN A 48 -0.46 5.08 14.60
N ALA A 49 -1.40 4.38 13.96
CA ALA A 49 -1.12 3.08 13.33
C ALA A 49 -0.03 3.18 12.23
N ARG A 50 0.00 4.30 11.51
CA ARG A 50 1.04 4.58 10.51
C ARG A 50 2.39 4.87 11.15
N GLU A 51 2.44 5.65 12.23
CA GLU A 51 3.67 6.00 12.95
C GLU A 51 4.29 4.80 13.70
N GLU A 52 3.45 3.95 14.28
CA GLU A 52 3.86 2.73 14.98
C GLU A 52 4.33 1.62 14.02
N THR A 53 4.12 1.77 12.70
CA THR A 53 4.54 0.78 11.72
C THR A 53 6.08 0.78 11.61
N PRO A 54 6.75 -0.36 11.90
CA PRO A 54 8.20 -0.47 11.80
C PRO A 54 8.74 -0.15 10.41
N LYS A 55 9.99 0.30 10.33
CA LYS A 55 10.63 0.64 9.05
C LYS A 55 10.82 -0.59 8.15
N GLU A 56 11.04 -1.75 8.76
CA GLU A 56 11.21 -3.05 8.11
C GLU A 56 9.94 -3.45 7.36
N GLU A 57 8.79 -3.15 7.96
CA GLU A 57 7.45 -3.41 7.40
C GLU A 57 7.19 -2.55 6.16
N TRP A 58 7.57 -1.27 6.19
CA TRP A 58 7.56 -0.42 5.00
C TRP A 58 8.48 -0.94 3.91
N SER A 59 9.69 -1.36 4.27
CA SER A 59 10.67 -1.91 3.32
C SER A 59 10.14 -3.18 2.66
N HIS A 60 9.50 -4.05 3.44
CA HIS A 60 8.86 -5.27 2.96
C HIS A 60 7.69 -4.97 2.00
N CYS A 61 6.86 -3.97 2.30
CA CYS A 61 5.79 -3.50 1.42
C CYS A 61 6.33 -3.09 0.04
N PHE A 62 7.35 -2.24 0.00
CA PHE A 62 7.96 -1.82 -1.26
C PHE A 62 8.58 -3.00 -2.02
N TYR A 63 9.26 -3.91 -1.32
CA TYR A 63 9.80 -5.13 -1.93
C TYR A 63 8.70 -5.98 -2.60
N GLN A 64 7.60 -6.25 -1.88
CA GLN A 64 6.47 -6.99 -2.44
C GLN A 64 5.88 -6.27 -3.65
N TRP A 65 5.76 -4.95 -3.60
CA TRP A 65 5.25 -4.16 -4.70
C TRP A 65 6.12 -4.29 -5.96
N PHE A 66 7.45 -4.14 -5.85
CA PHE A 66 8.36 -4.34 -6.98
C PHE A 66 8.27 -5.76 -7.54
N HIS A 67 8.21 -6.76 -6.67
CA HIS A 67 8.05 -8.16 -7.09
C HIS A 67 6.73 -8.41 -7.84
N ARG A 68 5.62 -7.81 -7.40
CA ARG A 68 4.33 -7.91 -8.11
C ARG A 68 4.37 -7.23 -9.48
N MET A 69 4.98 -6.04 -9.56
CA MET A 69 5.15 -5.34 -10.85
C MET A 69 5.96 -6.19 -11.84
N GLN A 70 7.06 -6.80 -11.38
CA GLN A 70 7.86 -7.69 -12.23
C GLN A 70 7.03 -8.87 -12.77
N ARG A 71 6.24 -9.52 -11.89
CA ARG A 71 5.36 -10.62 -12.30
C ARG A 71 4.28 -10.21 -13.28
N CYS A 72 3.76 -8.99 -13.19
CA CYS A 72 2.81 -8.46 -14.18
C CYS A 72 3.47 -8.35 -15.56
N VAL A 73 4.69 -7.82 -15.62
CA VAL A 73 5.46 -7.71 -16.88
C VAL A 73 5.72 -9.10 -17.49
N GLU A 74 6.13 -10.07 -16.66
CA GLU A 74 6.39 -11.45 -17.12
C GLU A 74 5.12 -12.14 -17.64
N ARG A 75 3.98 -11.96 -16.97
CA ARG A 75 2.70 -12.58 -17.37
C ARG A 75 2.13 -11.94 -18.65
N ASP A 76 2.28 -10.64 -18.82
CA ASP A 76 1.85 -9.95 -20.03
C ASP A 76 2.72 -10.35 -21.24
N ALA A 77 3.99 -10.74 -21.02
CA ALA A 77 4.88 -11.28 -22.05
C ALA A 77 4.52 -12.71 -22.50
N ASP A 78 3.92 -13.53 -21.62
CA ASP A 78 3.49 -14.91 -21.93
C ASP A 78 2.22 -14.98 -22.80
N THR A 79 1.57 -13.83 -23.07
CA THR A 79 0.35 -13.74 -23.89
C THR A 79 0.62 -13.27 -25.32
N THR A 80 1.90 -13.19 -25.75
CA THR A 80 2.33 -12.86 -27.12
C THR A 80 3.04 -14.02 -27.80
#